data_AF-A0A3B9I5Q4-F1
#
_entry.id   AF-A0A3B9I5Q4-F1
#
_cell.length_a   1.000
_cell.length_b   1.000
_cell.length_c   1.000
_cell.angle_alpha   90.00
_cell.angle_beta   90.00
_cell.angle_gamma   90.00
#
_symmetry.space_group_name_H-M   'P 1'
#
loop_
_entity.id
_entity.type
_entity.pdbx_description
1 polymer ?
#
loop_
_entity_poly.entity_id
_entity_poly.type
_entity_poly.pdbx_seq_one_letter_code
_entity_poly.pdbx_strand_id
1 'polypeptide(L)'
;MRLFVVAVIGYMIGNISNAYLIGKIFLKKDVRNYGSGNAGATNALRAFGAKIGILVFLLDVFKGIAAVYIGRQLNLEFGGYIAGISVIAGHNWPVTLKFKGGKGIATSIGVMLLINPLVSLICFTVGLLIAIITRTVSLGSLIGVAI
;
A
#
# COMPACT_ATOMS: atom_id res chain seq x y z
N MET A 1 -18.82 -17.60 -6.07
CA MET A 1 -19.24 -16.94 -4.81
C MET A 1 -18.06 -16.63 -3.87
N ARG A 2 -17.19 -17.59 -3.51
CA ARG A 2 -16.07 -17.36 -2.58
C ARG A 2 -15.08 -16.27 -3.02
N LEU A 3 -14.70 -16.24 -4.31
CA LEU A 3 -13.76 -15.22 -4.83
C LEU A 3 -14.34 -13.80 -4.80
N PHE A 4 -15.64 -13.64 -4.98
CA PHE A 4 -16.30 -12.34 -4.85
C PHE A 4 -16.21 -11.81 -3.42
N VAL A 5 -16.46 -12.67 -2.42
CA VAL A 5 -16.31 -12.32 -1.00
C VAL A 5 -14.86 -11.93 -0.68
N VAL A 6 -13.89 -12.68 -1.21
CA VAL A 6 -12.46 -12.34 -1.07
C VAL A 6 -12.15 -10.96 -1.66
N ALA A 7 -12.69 -10.65 -2.84
CA ALA A 7 -12.47 -9.36 -3.48
C ALA A 7 -13.07 -8.21 -2.64
N VAL A 8 -14.29 -8.37 -2.14
CA VAL A 8 -14.94 -7.38 -1.26
C VAL A 8 -14.13 -7.16 0.00
N ILE A 9 -13.72 -8.22 0.70
CA ILE A 9 -12.91 -8.12 1.92
C ILE A 9 -11.57 -7.44 1.63
N GLY A 10 -10.86 -7.88 0.58
CA GLY A 10 -9.59 -7.28 0.17
C GLY A 10 -9.73 -5.78 -0.13
N TYR A 11 -10.75 -5.40 -0.89
CA TYR A 11 -11.04 -4.00 -1.20
C TYR A 11 -11.35 -3.20 0.07
N MET A 12 -12.16 -3.72 0.99
CA MET A 12 -12.47 -3.07 2.26
C MET A 12 -11.24 -2.87 3.15
N ILE A 13 -10.32 -3.85 3.21
CA ILE A 13 -9.03 -3.68 3.90
C ILE A 13 -8.22 -2.56 3.24
N GLY A 14 -8.20 -2.50 1.91
CA GLY A 14 -7.50 -1.47 1.14
C GLY A 14 -8.01 -0.05 1.42
N ASN A 15 -9.30 0.09 1.74
CA ASN A 15 -9.95 1.37 2.05
C ASN A 15 -9.42 2.05 3.32
N ILE A 16 -8.63 1.33 4.13
CA ILE A 16 -7.94 1.88 5.28
C ILE A 16 -6.72 2.68 4.77
N SER A 17 -6.92 3.99 4.59
CA SER A 17 -5.85 4.93 4.24
C SER A 17 -5.12 5.38 5.51
N ASN A 18 -4.01 4.71 5.84
CA ASN A 18 -3.25 4.98 7.06
C ASN A 18 -2.68 6.40 7.10
N ALA A 19 -2.22 6.94 5.96
CA ALA A 19 -1.74 8.33 5.88
C ALA A 19 -2.84 9.35 6.25
N TYR A 20 -4.05 9.12 5.73
CA TYR A 20 -5.21 9.96 6.04
C TYR A 20 -5.65 9.77 7.49
N LEU A 21 -5.80 8.52 7.95
CA LEU A 21 -6.23 8.19 9.30
C LEU A 21 -5.29 8.81 10.34
N ILE A 22 -3.98 8.60 10.17
CA ILE A 22 -2.98 9.09 11.11
C ILE A 22 -2.95 10.62 11.11
N GLY A 23 -2.91 11.24 9.93
CA GLY A 23 -2.93 12.69 9.80
C GLY A 23 -4.20 13.31 10.40
N LYS A 24 -5.37 12.80 10.02
CA LYS A 24 -6.65 13.42 10.38
C LYS A 24 -7.00 13.22 11.85
N ILE A 25 -6.78 12.03 12.40
CA ILE A 25 -7.18 11.70 13.78
C ILE A 25 -6.13 12.19 14.78
N PHE A 26 -4.86 11.80 14.61
CA PHE A 26 -3.83 12.11 15.62
C PHE A 26 -3.20 13.48 15.43
N LEU A 27 -3.05 13.95 14.19
CA LEU A 27 -2.39 15.23 13.90
C LEU A 27 -3.38 16.36 13.57
N LYS A 28 -4.69 16.05 13.50
CA LYS A 28 -5.77 16.98 13.07
C LYS A 28 -5.50 17.65 11.71
N LYS A 29 -4.70 17.03 10.85
CA LYS A 29 -4.26 17.55 9.55
C LYS A 29 -4.54 16.54 8.43
N ASP A 30 -5.28 16.95 7.40
CA ASP A 30 -5.47 16.09 6.24
C ASP A 30 -4.19 16.04 5.40
N VAL A 31 -3.57 14.87 5.30
CA VAL A 31 -2.30 14.67 4.57
C VAL A 31 -2.37 15.13 3.10
N ARG A 32 -3.57 15.13 2.51
CA ARG A 32 -3.79 15.53 1.11
C ARG A 32 -3.67 17.04 0.88
N ASN A 33 -3.67 17.84 1.94
CA ASN A 33 -3.47 19.29 1.86
C ASN A 33 -1.98 19.70 1.95
N TYR A 34 -1.07 18.72 1.99
CA TYR A 34 0.37 18.95 2.16
C TYR A 34 1.20 18.18 1.13
N GLY A 35 2.41 18.68 0.88
CA GLY A 35 3.39 18.03 0.01
C GLY A 35 2.86 17.77 -1.39
N SER A 36 2.86 16.51 -1.83
CA SER A 36 2.35 16.10 -3.14
C SER A 36 0.84 15.87 -3.17
N GLY A 37 0.12 16.07 -2.06
CA GLY A 37 -1.32 15.83 -1.93
C GLY A 37 -1.76 14.36 -1.98
N ASN A 38 -0.82 13.42 -2.00
CA ASN A 38 -1.12 11.98 -2.07
C ASN A 38 -1.38 11.39 -0.67
N ALA A 39 -2.31 10.44 -0.53
CA ALA A 39 -2.62 9.78 0.73
C ALA A 39 -1.72 8.55 0.99
N GLY A 40 -0.41 8.69 0.82
CA GLY A 40 0.57 7.61 0.95
C GLY A 40 1.79 7.97 1.79
N ALA A 41 2.60 6.94 2.11
CA ALA A 41 3.75 7.05 3.02
C ALA A 41 4.77 8.13 2.62
N THR A 42 5.12 8.25 1.34
CA THR A 42 6.08 9.27 0.88
C THR A 42 5.57 10.69 1.11
N ASN A 43 4.26 10.92 0.99
CA ASN A 43 3.71 12.24 1.28
C ASN A 43 3.61 12.48 2.79
N ALA A 44 3.22 11.46 3.56
CA ALA A 44 3.24 11.52 5.01
C ALA A 44 4.65 11.81 5.57
N LEU A 45 5.69 11.23 4.96
CA LEU A 45 7.10 11.53 5.26
C LEU A 45 7.40 13.02 5.07
N ARG A 46 6.97 13.61 3.95
CA ARG A 46 7.18 15.04 3.64
C ARG A 46 6.35 15.96 4.54
N ALA A 47 5.11 15.60 4.82
CA ALA A 47 4.16 16.44 5.54
C ALA A 47 4.33 16.38 7.07
N PHE A 48 4.65 15.20 7.61
CA PHE A 48 4.60 14.91 9.04
C PHE A 48 5.90 14.30 9.59
N GLY A 49 6.93 14.15 8.76
CA GLY A 49 8.26 13.69 9.15
C GLY A 49 8.46 12.17 9.11
N ALA A 50 9.70 11.76 9.33
CA ALA A 50 10.17 10.38 9.16
C ALA A 50 9.39 9.35 9.98
N LYS A 51 9.14 9.64 11.25
CA LYS A 51 8.44 8.73 12.16
C LYS A 51 7.04 8.36 11.63
N ILE A 52 6.29 9.36 11.18
CA ILE A 52 4.94 9.17 10.63
C ILE A 52 4.99 8.51 9.25
N GLY A 53 5.91 8.93 8.38
CA GLY A 53 6.09 8.32 7.06
C GLY A 53 6.41 6.82 7.13
N ILE A 54 7.33 6.42 8.02
CA ILE A 54 7.70 5.02 8.25
C ILE A 54 6.52 4.23 8.82
N LEU A 55 5.80 4.78 9.80
CA LEU A 55 4.63 4.11 10.37
C LEU A 55 3.56 3.85 9.31
N VAL A 56 3.23 4.85 8.48
CA VAL A 56 2.28 4.71 7.37
C VAL A 56 2.75 3.64 6.39
N PHE A 57 4.04 3.63 6.03
CA PHE A 57 4.62 2.62 5.14
C PHE A 57 4.42 1.21 5.70
N LEU A 58 4.79 0.98 6.96
CA LEU A 58 4.66 -0.33 7.61
C LEU A 58 3.21 -0.80 7.70
N LEU A 59 2.27 0.08 8.05
CA LEU A 59 0.84 -0.26 8.10
C LEU A 59 0.28 -0.57 6.71
N ASP A 60 0.73 0.16 5.68
CA ASP A 60 0.32 -0.09 4.29
C ASP A 60 0.91 -1.38 3.71
N VAL A 61 2.10 -1.80 4.15
CA VAL A 61 2.66 -3.14 3.87
C VAL A 61 1.84 -4.20 4.62
N PHE A 62 1.61 -4.01 5.91
CA PHE A 62 0.92 -4.99 6.75
C PHE A 62 -0.49 -5.30 6.26
N LYS A 63 -1.26 -4.28 5.85
CA LYS A 63 -2.62 -4.53 5.32
C LYS A 63 -2.60 -5.35 4.02
N GLY A 64 -1.55 -5.23 3.20
CA GLY A 64 -1.35 -6.05 2.01
C GLY A 64 -1.13 -7.51 2.36
N ILE A 65 -0.25 -7.77 3.33
CA ILE A 65 0.00 -9.11 3.89
C ILE A 65 -1.31 -9.69 4.46
N ALA A 66 -2.00 -8.92 5.30
CA ALA A 66 -3.25 -9.36 5.94
C ALA A 66 -4.33 -9.72 4.91
N ALA A 67 -4.51 -8.92 3.86
CA ALA A 67 -5.47 -9.21 2.82
C ALA A 67 -5.16 -10.52 2.09
N VAL A 68 -3.91 -10.74 1.66
CA VAL A 68 -3.51 -11.98 0.96
C VAL A 68 -3.65 -13.18 1.89
N TYR A 69 -3.28 -13.06 3.17
CA TYR A 69 -3.43 -14.13 4.15
C TYR A 69 -4.90 -14.55 4.30
N ILE A 70 -5.80 -13.59 4.54
CA ILE A 70 -7.25 -13.85 4.65
C ILE A 70 -7.80 -14.43 3.34
N GLY A 71 -7.36 -13.91 2.19
CA GLY A 71 -7.73 -14.42 0.87
C GLY A 71 -7.41 -15.91 0.71
N ARG A 72 -6.18 -16.34 1.09
CA ARG A 72 -5.76 -17.75 1.05
C ARG A 72 -6.61 -18.65 1.95
N GLN A 73 -7.02 -18.16 3.13
CA GLN A 73 -7.88 -18.94 4.03
C GLN A 73 -9.29 -19.19 3.45
N LEU A 74 -9.81 -18.24 2.67
CA LEU A 74 -11.14 -18.35 2.05
C LEU A 74 -11.14 -19.13 0.73
N ASN A 75 -10.02 -19.10 0.00
CA ASN A 75 -9.79 -19.88 -1.22
C ASN A 75 -8.29 -20.07 -1.44
N LEU A 76 -7.80 -21.30 -1.29
CA LEU A 76 -6.37 -21.62 -1.33
C LEU A 76 -5.73 -21.40 -2.71
N GLU A 77 -6.47 -21.59 -3.78
CA GLU A 77 -5.93 -21.55 -5.15
C GLU A 77 -5.76 -20.12 -5.66
N PHE A 78 -6.85 -19.33 -5.67
CA PHE A 78 -6.87 -17.98 -6.24
C PHE A 78 -7.12 -16.87 -5.22
N GLY A 79 -7.50 -17.21 -3.99
CA GLY A 79 -7.93 -16.21 -3.00
C GLY A 79 -6.83 -15.21 -2.63
N GLY A 80 -5.57 -15.65 -2.54
CA GLY A 80 -4.45 -14.75 -2.28
C GLY A 80 -4.27 -13.69 -3.38
N TYR A 81 -4.35 -14.09 -4.66
CA TYR A 81 -4.20 -13.19 -5.80
C TYR A 81 -5.36 -12.20 -5.92
N ILE A 82 -6.59 -12.68 -5.78
CA ILE A 82 -7.79 -11.81 -5.82
C ILE A 82 -7.78 -10.81 -4.66
N ALA A 83 -7.42 -11.24 -3.45
CA ALA A 83 -7.28 -10.34 -2.32
C ALA A 83 -6.17 -9.29 -2.56
N GLY A 84 -5.03 -9.71 -3.11
CA GLY A 84 -3.91 -8.83 -3.45
C GLY A 84 -4.28 -7.73 -4.42
N ILE A 85 -4.94 -8.07 -5.53
CA ILE A 85 -5.42 -7.08 -6.50
C ILE A 85 -6.45 -6.14 -5.85
N SER A 86 -7.37 -6.71 -5.06
CA SER A 86 -8.47 -5.94 -4.46
C SER A 86 -7.99 -4.98 -3.38
N VAL A 87 -7.02 -5.35 -2.55
CA VAL A 87 -6.45 -4.48 -1.51
C VAL A 87 -5.66 -3.31 -2.11
N ILE A 88 -4.95 -3.55 -3.22
CA ILE A 88 -4.25 -2.48 -3.96
C ILE A 88 -5.28 -1.52 -4.58
N ALA A 89 -6.33 -2.06 -5.21
CA ALA A 89 -7.42 -1.24 -5.75
C ALA A 89 -8.11 -0.42 -4.67
N GLY A 90 -8.38 -1.00 -3.49
CA GLY A 90 -8.96 -0.31 -2.35
C GLY A 90 -8.07 0.80 -1.79
N HIS A 91 -6.75 0.62 -1.81
CA HIS A 91 -5.82 1.66 -1.38
C HIS A 91 -5.67 2.80 -2.39
N ASN A 92 -5.72 2.50 -3.69
CA ASN A 92 -5.61 3.51 -4.75
C ASN A 92 -6.91 4.29 -4.91
N TRP A 93 -8.04 3.59 -4.88
CA TRP A 93 -9.39 4.13 -5.07
C TRP A 93 -10.32 3.77 -3.89
N PRO A 94 -10.01 4.26 -2.67
CA PRO A 94 -10.86 4.05 -1.51
C PRO A 94 -12.19 4.80 -1.65
N VAL A 95 -13.31 4.10 -1.52
CA VAL A 95 -14.66 4.71 -1.48
C VAL A 95 -14.77 5.71 -0.33
N THR A 96 -14.11 5.45 0.80
CA THR A 96 -14.08 6.33 1.98
C THR A 96 -13.46 7.69 1.73
N LEU A 97 -12.62 7.83 0.69
CA LEU A 97 -11.99 9.09 0.30
C LEU A 97 -12.39 9.55 -1.11
N LYS A 98 -13.62 9.23 -1.54
CA LYS A 98 -14.14 9.61 -2.86
C LYS A 98 -13.22 9.15 -4.00
N PHE A 99 -12.69 7.92 -3.88
CA PHE A 99 -11.79 7.28 -4.84
C PHE A 99 -10.45 8.00 -5.06
N LYS A 100 -10.01 8.83 -4.10
CA LYS A 100 -8.72 9.54 -4.13
C LYS A 100 -7.81 9.05 -3.00
N GLY A 101 -7.07 7.97 -3.27
CA GLY A 101 -6.19 7.30 -2.32
C GLY A 101 -4.69 7.49 -2.58
N GLY A 102 -3.94 6.42 -2.32
CA GLY A 102 -2.49 6.35 -2.52
C GLY A 102 -2.08 5.83 -3.90
N LYS A 103 -0.81 5.41 -4.04
CA LYS A 103 -0.25 4.83 -5.28
C LYS A 103 -0.06 3.31 -5.23
N GLY A 104 -0.30 2.67 -4.10
CA GLY A 104 -0.27 1.21 -4.00
C GLY A 104 1.09 0.59 -3.72
N ILE A 105 2.20 1.31 -3.87
CA ILE A 105 3.55 0.72 -3.80
C ILE A 105 3.81 -0.08 -2.51
N ALA A 106 3.57 0.51 -1.33
CA ALA A 106 3.77 -0.19 -0.05
C ALA A 106 2.84 -1.39 0.11
N THR A 107 1.58 -1.26 -0.32
CA THR A 107 0.60 -2.35 -0.29
C THR A 107 0.98 -3.48 -1.25
N SER A 108 1.47 -3.17 -2.44
CA SER A 108 1.99 -4.15 -3.40
C SER A 108 3.20 -4.89 -2.85
N ILE A 109 4.12 -4.20 -2.15
CA ILE A 109 5.23 -4.86 -1.44
C ILE A 109 4.68 -5.85 -0.40
N GLY A 110 3.70 -5.45 0.41
CA GLY A 110 3.06 -6.35 1.37
C GLY A 110 2.38 -7.57 0.73
N VAL A 111 1.67 -7.36 -0.38
CA VAL A 111 1.06 -8.43 -1.17
C VAL A 111 2.12 -9.41 -1.68
N MET A 112 3.18 -8.89 -2.32
CA MET A 112 4.24 -9.71 -2.89
C MET A 112 5.09 -10.39 -1.82
N LEU A 113 5.30 -9.78 -0.65
CA LEU A 113 6.00 -10.42 0.46
C LEU A 113 5.34 -11.73 0.89
N LEU A 114 4.01 -11.83 0.84
CA LEU A 114 3.32 -13.07 1.20
C LEU A 114 3.19 -14.05 0.01
N ILE A 115 3.18 -13.54 -1.23
CA ILE A 115 3.10 -14.38 -2.44
C ILE A 115 4.47 -14.99 -2.77
N ASN A 116 5.49 -14.16 -2.91
CA ASN A 116 6.85 -14.55 -3.20
C ASN A 116 7.82 -13.58 -2.49
N PRO A 117 8.26 -13.92 -1.25
CA PRO A 117 9.12 -13.06 -0.44
C PRO A 117 10.43 -12.67 -1.14
N LEU A 118 11.03 -13.59 -1.89
CA LEU A 118 12.31 -13.37 -2.56
C LEU A 118 12.18 -12.32 -3.66
N VAL A 119 11.19 -12.47 -4.54
CA VAL A 119 10.90 -11.49 -5.60
C VAL A 119 10.60 -10.13 -4.97
N SER A 120 9.74 -10.08 -3.96
CA SER A 120 9.43 -8.82 -3.29
C SER A 120 10.65 -8.12 -2.70
N LEU A 121 11.59 -8.88 -2.12
CA LEU A 121 12.81 -8.33 -1.54
C LEU A 121 13.75 -7.79 -2.62
N ILE A 122 13.88 -8.49 -3.76
CA ILE A 122 14.66 -8.03 -4.92
C ILE A 122 14.06 -6.72 -5.47
N CYS A 123 12.76 -6.72 -5.79
CA CYS A 123 12.02 -5.56 -6.29
C CYS A 123 12.16 -4.34 -5.36
N PHE A 124 11.96 -4.55 -4.05
CA PHE A 124 12.11 -3.49 -3.04
C PHE A 124 13.54 -2.97 -2.95
N THR A 125 14.53 -3.86 -2.93
CA THR A 125 15.94 -3.47 -2.80
C THR A 125 16.41 -2.68 -4.01
N VAL A 126 16.12 -3.15 -5.22
CA VAL A 126 16.47 -2.43 -6.46
C VAL A 126 15.74 -1.10 -6.53
N GLY A 127 14.43 -1.07 -6.25
CA GLY A 127 13.66 0.17 -6.22
C GLY A 127 14.18 1.17 -5.20
N LEU A 128 14.58 0.71 -4.00
CA LEU A 128 15.16 1.55 -2.96
C LEU A 128 16.53 2.09 -3.37
N LEU A 129 17.42 1.25 -3.94
CA LEU A 129 18.72 1.68 -4.43
C LEU A 129 18.58 2.76 -5.51
N ILE A 130 17.68 2.57 -6.48
CA ILE A 130 17.42 3.60 -7.50
C ILE A 130 16.86 4.87 -6.87
N ALA A 131 15.92 4.76 -5.92
CA ALA A 131 15.38 5.92 -5.22
C ALA A 131 16.46 6.71 -4.45
N ILE A 132 17.44 6.02 -3.86
CA ILE A 132 18.57 6.64 -3.15
C ILE A 132 19.53 7.32 -4.13
N ILE A 133 19.96 6.62 -5.18
CA ILE A 133 20.92 7.13 -6.18
C ILE A 133 20.34 8.35 -6.92
N THR A 134 19.10 8.24 -7.37
CA THR A 134 18.44 9.29 -8.19
C THR A 134 17.73 10.34 -7.34
N ARG A 135 17.68 10.15 -6.01
CA ARG A 135 16.90 10.95 -5.06
C ARG A 135 15.41 11.09 -5.45
N THR A 136 14.90 10.14 -6.24
CA THR A 136 13.56 10.20 -6.83
C THR A 136 12.77 8.95 -6.49
N VAL A 137 11.91 9.04 -5.47
CA VAL A 137 11.11 7.90 -4.98
C VAL A 137 10.18 7.32 -6.06
N SER A 138 9.63 8.16 -6.94
CA SER A 138 8.74 7.69 -8.02
C SER A 138 9.46 6.82 -9.04
N LEU A 139 10.70 7.17 -9.40
CA LEU A 139 11.49 6.41 -10.37
C LEU A 139 11.88 5.04 -9.79
N GLY A 140 12.38 5.02 -8.55
CA GLY A 140 12.65 3.76 -7.84
C GLY A 140 11.41 2.89 -7.68
N SER A 141 10.24 3.49 -7.41
CA SER A 141 8.98 2.75 -7.31
C SER A 141 8.57 2.12 -8.64
N LEU A 142 8.72 2.82 -9.76
CA LEU A 142 8.37 2.31 -11.09
C LEU A 142 9.29 1.16 -11.51
N ILE A 143 10.60 1.32 -11.31
CA ILE A 143 11.58 0.28 -11.65
C ILE A 143 11.38 -0.95 -10.78
N GLY A 144 11.19 -0.77 -9.47
CA GLY A 144 10.95 -1.89 -8.56
C GLY A 144 9.67 -2.68 -8.88
N VAL A 145 8.66 -2.04 -9.50
CA VAL A 145 7.44 -2.73 -9.94
C VAL A 145 7.59 -3.37 -11.33
N ALA A 146 8.48 -2.84 -12.18
CA ALA A 146 8.68 -3.31 -13.55
C ALA A 146 9.51 -4.60 -13.65
N ILE A 147 10.36 -4.87 -12.66
CA ILE A 147 11.20 -6.06 -12.54
C ILE A 147 10.51 -7.13 -11.68
#